data_AF-W4RPJ9-F1
#
_entry.id   AF-W4RPJ9-F1
#
_cell.length_a   1.000
_cell.length_b   1.000
_cell.length_c   1.000
_cell.angle_alpha   90.00
_cell.angle_beta   90.00
_cell.angle_gamma   90.00
#
_symmetry.space_group_name_H-M   'P 1'
#
loop_
_entity.id
_entity.type
_entity.pdbx_description
1 polymer ?
#
loop_
_entity_poly.entity_id
_entity_poly.type
_entity_poly.pdbx_seq_one_letter_code
_entity_poly.pdbx_strand_id
1 'polypeptide(L)'
;MFSDITLAESGTVTSFNTKDNGRSISLLPRTFIAIIPKSTLVPRMTQAARHIHQAQARGEDVPSYVSFITGPSNSADIEMNLIVGVHGPVKATYIVVD
;
A
#
# COMPACT_ATOMS: atom_id res chain seq x y z
N MET A 1 -6.49 -6.11 5.12
CA MET A 1 -6.65 -5.56 3.75
C MET A 1 -6.07 -6.56 2.77
N PHE A 2 -6.70 -6.76 1.60
CA PHE A 2 -6.07 -7.49 0.49
C PHE A 2 -5.23 -6.52 -0.35
N SER A 3 -4.01 -6.93 -0.70
CA SER A 3 -3.14 -6.12 -1.55
C SER A 3 -3.55 -6.24 -3.01
N ASP A 4 -3.73 -5.10 -3.69
CA ASP A 4 -3.96 -5.06 -5.14
C ASP A 4 -2.66 -5.36 -5.89
N ILE A 5 -1.55 -4.73 -5.47
CA ILE A 5 -0.20 -4.97 -5.97
C ILE A 5 0.79 -4.86 -4.80
N THR A 6 1.75 -5.76 -4.66
CA THR A 6 2.82 -5.65 -3.66
C THR A 6 4.18 -5.46 -4.34
N LEU A 7 4.89 -4.40 -3.96
CA LEU A 7 6.23 -4.10 -4.47
C LEU A 7 7.29 -4.86 -3.66
N ALA A 8 7.98 -5.79 -4.32
CA ALA A 8 9.02 -6.60 -3.68
C ALA A 8 10.26 -5.78 -3.28
N GLU A 9 10.58 -4.72 -4.01
CA GLU A 9 11.76 -3.88 -3.75
C GLU A 9 11.77 -3.21 -2.36
N SER A 10 10.59 -2.93 -1.82
CA SER A 10 10.42 -2.09 -0.63
C SER A 10 9.46 -2.70 0.40
N GLY A 11 8.87 -3.86 0.12
CA GLY A 11 7.82 -4.44 0.97
C GLY A 11 6.57 -3.55 1.04
N THR A 12 6.26 -2.84 -0.04
CA THR A 12 5.16 -1.88 -0.10
C THR A 12 3.89 -2.56 -0.59
N VAL A 13 2.80 -2.42 0.17
CA VAL A 13 1.46 -2.81 -0.29
C VAL A 13 0.83 -1.62 -0.98
N THR A 14 0.45 -1.81 -2.24
CA THR A 14 -0.32 -0.85 -3.02
C THR A 14 -1.80 -1.21 -2.92
N SER A 15 -2.62 -0.23 -2.53
CA SER A 15 -4.07 -0.36 -2.51
C SER A 15 -4.71 0.65 -3.45
N PHE A 16 -5.56 0.17 -4.35
CA PHE A 16 -6.40 0.94 -5.24
C PHE A 16 -7.68 1.28 -4.51
N ASN A 17 -7.79 2.52 -4.03
CA ASN A 17 -8.92 2.92 -3.22
C ASN A 17 -10.16 3.18 -4.09
N THR A 18 -11.26 2.57 -3.68
CA THR A 18 -12.59 2.60 -4.26
C THR A 18 -13.59 3.00 -3.18
N LYS A 19 -14.89 3.03 -3.53
CA LYS A 19 -15.98 3.28 -2.56
C LYS A 19 -15.99 2.29 -1.38
N ASP A 20 -15.49 1.07 -1.56
CA ASP A 20 -15.57 0.00 -0.56
C ASP A 20 -14.27 -0.15 0.26
N ASN A 21 -13.18 0.50 -0.14
CA ASN A 21 -11.89 0.48 0.57
C ASN A 21 -11.28 1.88 0.66
N GLY A 22 -11.78 2.68 1.60
CA GLY A 22 -11.32 4.05 1.84
C GLY A 22 -9.93 4.15 2.46
N ARG A 23 -9.37 5.37 2.46
CA ARG A 23 -8.04 5.70 3.01
C ARG A 23 -7.90 5.40 4.50
N SER A 24 -9.01 5.39 5.24
CA SER A 24 -9.04 5.13 6.67
C SER A 24 -8.50 3.74 7.03
N ILE A 25 -8.61 2.75 6.14
CA ILE A 25 -8.20 1.36 6.40
C ILE A 25 -6.69 1.22 6.57
N SER A 26 -5.89 2.08 5.91
CA SER A 26 -4.44 2.07 6.04
C SER A 26 -3.90 3.10 7.04
N LEU A 27 -4.65 4.17 7.32
CA LEU A 27 -4.17 5.29 8.13
C LEU A 27 -4.57 5.20 9.60
N LEU A 28 -5.78 4.74 9.93
CA LEU A 28 -6.32 4.83 11.30
C LEU A 28 -6.01 3.63 12.21
N PRO A 29 -5.92 2.38 11.71
CA PRO A 29 -5.70 1.23 12.59
C PRO A 29 -4.33 1.29 13.27
N ARG A 30 -4.28 0.94 14.56
CA ARG A 30 -3.01 0.80 15.27
C ARG A 30 -2.17 -0.38 14.75
N THR A 31 -2.84 -1.41 14.24
CA THR A 31 -2.24 -2.58 13.62
C THR A 31 -2.79 -2.74 12.20
N PHE A 32 -1.89 -2.73 11.22
CA PHE A 32 -2.20 -2.96 9.82
C PHE A 32 -1.83 -4.41 9.44
N ILE A 33 -2.80 -5.15 8.91
CA ILE A 33 -2.58 -6.52 8.41
C ILE A 33 -2.91 -6.55 6.92
N ALA A 34 -1.92 -6.88 6.10
CA ALA A 34 -2.06 -7.07 4.68
C ALA A 34 -2.01 -8.56 4.32
N ILE A 35 -3.00 -9.00 3.56
CA ILE A 35 -3.04 -10.30 2.91
C ILE A 35 -2.55 -10.10 1.48
N ILE A 36 -1.48 -10.79 1.10
CA ILE A 36 -0.81 -10.62 -0.18
C ILE A 36 -0.96 -11.93 -0.97
N PRO A 37 -1.85 -11.98 -1.97
CA PRO A 37 -1.80 -13.04 -2.95
C PRO A 37 -0.46 -12.98 -3.67
N LYS A 38 0.24 -14.10 -3.78
CA LYS A 38 1.58 -14.18 -4.37
C LYS A 38 1.59 -13.68 -5.82
N SER A 39 0.47 -13.83 -6.52
CA SER A 39 0.23 -13.34 -7.88
C SER A 39 0.27 -11.80 -8.01
N THR A 40 0.12 -11.05 -6.92
CA THR A 40 0.15 -9.58 -6.94
C THR A 40 1.55 -9.02 -6.65
N LEU A 41 2.54 -9.87 -6.38
CA LEU A 41 3.92 -9.45 -6.20
C LEU A 41 4.55 -9.00 -7.52
N VAL A 42 5.10 -7.79 -7.52
CA VAL A 42 5.82 -7.21 -8.64
C VAL A 42 7.18 -6.69 -8.21
N PRO A 43 8.18 -6.63 -9.10
CA PRO A 43 9.51 -6.18 -8.72
C PRO A 43 9.58 -4.73 -8.24
N ARG A 44 8.88 -3.81 -8.93
CA ARG A 44 9.04 -2.36 -8.74
C ARG A 44 7.73 -1.58 -8.82
N MET A 45 7.73 -0.33 -8.37
CA MET A 45 6.58 0.58 -8.50
C MET A 45 6.13 0.82 -9.95
N THR A 46 7.04 0.71 -10.93
CA THR A 46 6.73 0.93 -12.35
C THR A 46 5.69 -0.06 -12.88
N GLN A 47 5.63 -1.28 -12.34
CA GLN A 47 4.59 -2.25 -12.69
C GLN A 47 3.21 -1.78 -12.23
N ALA A 48 3.09 -1.18 -11.04
CA ALA A 48 1.82 -0.62 -10.56
C ALA A 48 1.39 0.58 -11.41
N ALA A 49 2.31 1.49 -11.72
CA ALA A 49 2.02 2.64 -12.59
C ALA A 49 1.57 2.20 -13.99
N ARG A 50 2.26 1.20 -14.58
CA ARG A 50 1.89 0.63 -15.88
C ARG A 50 0.51 -0.04 -15.85
N HIS A 51 0.17 -0.75 -14.78
CA HIS A 51 -1.14 -1.37 -14.63
C HIS A 51 -2.27 -0.33 -14.69
N ILE A 52 -2.13 0.76 -13.91
CA ILE A 52 -3.09 1.87 -13.89
C ILE A 52 -3.16 2.55 -15.27
N HIS A 53 -2.01 2.84 -15.88
CA HIS A 53 -1.96 3.49 -17.20
C HIS A 53 -2.64 2.65 -18.28
N GLN A 54 -2.43 1.33 -18.29
CA GLN A 54 -3.07 0.44 -19.25
C GLN A 54 -4.58 0.31 -19.02
N ALA A 55 -5.04 0.29 -17.77
CA ALA A 55 -6.48 0.32 -17.45
C ALA A 55 -7.12 1.60 -17.99
N GLN A 56 -6.50 2.76 -17.72
CA GLN A 56 -6.96 4.04 -18.25
C GLN A 56 -7.00 4.06 -19.79
N ALA A 57 -5.96 3.55 -20.46
CA ALA A 57 -5.90 3.50 -21.92
C ALA A 57 -6.98 2.59 -22.54
N ARG A 58 -7.47 1.58 -21.80
CA ARG A 58 -8.61 0.74 -22.20
C ARG A 58 -9.98 1.38 -21.91
N GLY A 59 -10.01 2.56 -21.29
CA GLY A 59 -11.25 3.22 -20.88
C GLY A 59 -11.89 2.60 -19.64
N GLU A 60 -11.12 1.85 -18.84
CA GLU A 60 -11.58 1.31 -17.57
C GLU A 60 -11.54 2.40 -16.48
N ASP A 61 -12.43 2.29 -15.50
CA ASP A 61 -12.39 3.13 -14.31
C ASP A 61 -11.11 2.87 -13.53
N VAL A 62 -10.34 3.93 -13.29
CA VAL A 62 -9.12 3.89 -12.49
C VAL A 62 -9.38 4.41 -11.08
N PRO A 63 -8.63 3.91 -10.07
CA PRO A 63 -8.78 4.39 -8.69
C PRO A 63 -8.50 5.89 -8.62
N SER A 64 -9.39 6.63 -7.95
CA SER A 64 -9.22 8.07 -7.71
C SER A 64 -8.10 8.37 -6.71
N TYR A 65 -7.64 7.36 -5.99
CA TYR A 65 -6.55 7.44 -5.03
C TYR A 65 -5.83 6.10 -4.93
N VAL A 66 -4.50 6.14 -4.88
CA VAL A 66 -3.65 4.96 -4.75
C VAL A 66 -2.79 5.14 -3.50
N SER A 67 -2.94 4.22 -2.55
CA SER A 67 -2.14 4.19 -1.33
C SER A 67 -0.92 3.31 -1.52
N PHE A 68 0.27 3.82 -1.22
CA PHE A 68 1.50 3.03 -1.11
C PHE A 68 1.88 2.93 0.37
N ILE A 69 1.74 1.74 0.95
CA ILE A 69 1.86 1.52 2.39
C ILE A 69 3.10 0.66 2.66
N THR A 70 4.12 1.28 3.26
CA THR A 70 5.42 0.66 3.55
C THR A 70 5.64 0.58 5.05
N GLY A 71 5.60 -0.63 5.59
CA GLY A 71 5.86 -0.91 7.00
C GLY A 71 4.96 -0.16 7.99
N PRO A 72 5.37 -0.11 9.26
CA PRO A 72 4.80 0.79 10.25
C PRO A 72 5.03 2.26 9.86
N SER A 73 4.09 3.13 10.24
CA SER A 73 4.25 4.57 10.07
C SER A 73 5.48 5.04 10.84
N ASN A 74 6.34 5.81 10.18
CA ASN A 74 7.48 6.45 10.79
C ASN A 74 7.53 7.92 10.38
N SER A 75 8.02 8.77 11.27
CA SER A 75 8.26 10.18 11.03
C SER A 75 9.55 10.53 11.76
N ALA A 76 10.46 11.22 11.08
CA ALA A 76 11.68 11.72 11.68
C ALA A 76 11.62 13.24 11.70
N ASP A 77 12.03 13.84 12.82
CA ASP A 77 12.27 15.28 12.88
C ASP A 77 13.55 15.65 12.09
N ILE A 78 13.82 16.94 11.90
CA ILE A 78 15.00 17.49 11.24
C ILE A 78 16.30 16.92 11.84
N GLU A 79 16.28 16.58 13.13
CA GLU A 79 17.39 15.97 13.86
C GLU A 79 17.52 14.44 13.65
N MET A 80 16.73 13.85 12.74
CA MET A 80 16.68 12.42 12.42
C MET A 80 16.22 11.50 13.56
N ASN A 81 15.59 12.07 14.59
CA ASN A 81 14.98 11.29 15.67
C ASN A 81 13.72 10.57 15.14
N LEU A 82 13.82 9.25 14.99
CA LEU A 82 12.74 8.42 14.44
C LEU A 82 11.63 8.18 15.48
N ILE A 83 10.42 8.60 15.16
CA ILE A 83 9.22 8.31 15.93
C ILE A 83 8.32 7.40 15.10
N VAL A 84 7.92 6.27 15.68
CA VAL A 84 7.04 5.28 15.04
C VAL A 84 5.60 5.52 15.47
N GLY A 85 4.67 5.50 14.51
CA GLY A 85 3.23 5.52 14.76
C GLY A 85 2.60 6.90 14.91
N VAL A 86 3.21 7.95 14.34
CA VAL A 86 2.69 9.33 14.43
C VAL A 86 1.49 9.55 13.49
N HIS A 87 1.61 9.11 12.23
CA HIS A 87 0.65 9.41 11.16
C HIS A 87 -0.06 8.17 10.60
N GLY A 88 0.07 7.03 11.28
CA GLY A 88 -0.42 5.75 10.77
C GLY A 88 -0.16 4.57 11.72
N PRO A 89 -0.32 3.33 11.22
CA PRO A 89 -0.22 2.12 12.04
C PRO A 89 1.13 2.00 12.74
N VAL A 90 1.10 1.60 14.01
CA VAL A 90 2.28 1.34 14.84
C VAL A 90 2.90 -0.02 14.52
N LYS A 91 2.08 -0.96 14.06
CA LYS A 91 2.49 -2.32 13.69
C LYS A 91 1.97 -2.66 12.31
N ALA A 92 2.80 -3.32 11.50
CA ALA A 92 2.42 -3.86 10.21
C ALA A 92 2.73 -5.36 10.17
N THR A 93 1.82 -6.15 9.60
CA THR A 93 2.00 -7.59 9.39
C THR A 93 1.57 -7.94 7.98
N TYR A 94 2.37 -8.76 7.32
CA TYR A 94 2.18 -9.19 5.95
C TYR A 94 2.03 -10.70 5.93
N ILE A 95 0.94 -11.19 5.34
CA ILE A 95 0.62 -12.61 5.21
C ILE A 95 0.56 -12.92 3.72
N VAL A 96 1.55 -13.65 3.21
CA VAL A 96 1.56 -14.09 1.81
C VAL A 96 0.75 -15.37 1.69
N VAL A 97 -0.14 -15.42 0.69
CA VAL A 97 -0.99 -16.56 0.36
C VAL A 97 -0.81 -16.93 -1.11
N ASP A 98 -0.96 -18.21 -1.46
CA ASP A 98 -0.89 -18.68 -2.85
C ASP A 98 -2.10 -18.23 -3.69
#